data_AF-A0A0F4IHV8-F1
#
_entry.id   AF-A0A0F4IHV8-F1
#
_cell.length_a   1.000
_cell.length_b   1.000
_cell.length_c   1.000
_cell.angle_alpha   90.00
_cell.angle_beta   90.00
_cell.angle_gamma   90.00
#
_symmetry.space_group_name_H-M   'P 1'
#
loop_
_entity.id
_entity.type
_entity.pdbx_description
1 polymer ?
#
loop_
_entity_poly.entity_id
_entity_poly.type
_entity_poly.pdbx_seq_one_letter_code
_entity_poly.pdbx_strand_id
1 'polypeptide(L)'
;MDMILSVDATLSRSAWFFIVGIVVAGFLLAGFKLGQRVRAKEPPPPTPESQPHLPDGGPVHEVREERDQVEIPEGGLRPHEMQGYGNFGSTTSAHPDEVRAERESGYKRVTGPGPHPQPGAPPDAGRGAHA
;
A
#
# COMPACT_ATOMS: atom_id res chain seq x y z
N MET A 1 -38.86 -50.97 -17.55
CA MET A 1 -38.74 -49.70 -18.30
C MET A 1 -38.14 -48.56 -17.47
N ASP A 2 -37.77 -48.81 -16.20
CA ASP A 2 -37.39 -47.76 -15.24
C ASP A 2 -35.97 -47.20 -15.45
N MET A 3 -35.09 -48.00 -16.06
CA MET A 3 -33.71 -47.60 -16.36
C MET A 3 -33.61 -46.54 -17.46
N ILE A 4 -34.47 -46.61 -18.50
CA ILE A 4 -34.50 -45.64 -19.61
C ILE A 4 -35.04 -44.29 -19.13
N LEU A 5 -36.10 -44.30 -18.30
CA LEU A 5 -36.65 -43.09 -17.69
C LEU A 5 -35.66 -42.42 -16.71
N SER A 6 -34.85 -43.22 -15.99
CA SER A 6 -33.82 -42.72 -15.06
C SER A 6 -32.62 -42.08 -15.77
N VAL A 7 -32.16 -42.67 -16.89
CA VAL A 7 -31.05 -42.11 -17.68
C VAL A 7 -31.46 -40.77 -18.31
N ASP A 8 -32.68 -40.66 -18.84
CA ASP A 8 -33.20 -39.42 -19.44
C ASP A 8 -33.33 -38.29 -18.39
N ALA A 9 -33.82 -38.63 -17.19
CA ALA A 9 -33.90 -37.68 -16.08
C ALA A 9 -32.51 -37.21 -15.60
N THR A 10 -31.53 -38.12 -15.56
CA THR A 10 -30.15 -37.81 -15.15
C THR A 10 -29.44 -36.95 -16.18
N LEU A 11 -29.60 -37.25 -17.47
CA LEU A 11 -29.08 -36.44 -18.58
C LEU A 11 -29.68 -35.04 -18.57
N SER A 12 -31.01 -34.96 -18.43
CA SER A 12 -31.75 -33.69 -18.38
C SER A 12 -31.33 -32.83 -17.20
N ARG A 13 -31.17 -33.43 -16.02
CA ARG A 13 -30.69 -32.72 -14.83
C ARG A 13 -29.26 -32.21 -14.99
N SER A 14 -28.38 -33.02 -15.59
CA SER A 14 -26.99 -32.61 -15.85
C SER A 14 -26.93 -31.48 -16.87
N ALA A 15 -27.71 -31.56 -17.96
CA ALA A 15 -27.81 -30.50 -18.95
C ALA A 15 -28.30 -29.18 -18.31
N TRP A 16 -29.29 -29.25 -17.41
CA TRP A 16 -29.77 -28.08 -16.68
C TRP A 16 -28.67 -27.43 -15.82
N PHE A 17 -27.86 -28.23 -15.12
CA PHE A 17 -26.73 -27.69 -14.34
C PHE A 17 -25.71 -26.95 -15.22
N PHE A 18 -25.39 -27.48 -16.41
CA PHE A 18 -24.50 -26.77 -17.35
C PHE A 18 -25.13 -25.48 -17.87
N ILE A 19 -26.41 -25.48 -18.21
CA ILE A 19 -27.13 -24.27 -18.67
C ILE A 19 -27.09 -23.21 -17.58
N VAL A 20 -27.43 -23.56 -16.33
CA VAL A 20 -27.37 -22.64 -15.19
C VAL A 20 -25.94 -22.13 -14.99
N GLY A 21 -24.94 -23.01 -15.07
CA GLY A 21 -23.53 -22.63 -14.96
C GLY A 21 -23.11 -21.61 -16.04
N ILE A 22 -23.52 -21.81 -17.29
CA ILE A 22 -23.26 -20.88 -18.40
C ILE A 22 -23.98 -19.55 -18.18
N VAL A 23 -25.22 -19.56 -17.70
CA VAL A 23 -25.97 -18.34 -17.39
C VAL A 23 -25.28 -17.53 -16.29
N VAL A 24 -24.85 -18.18 -15.21
CA VAL A 24 -24.11 -17.52 -14.13
C VAL A 24 -22.77 -16.97 -14.62
N ALA A 25 -22.01 -17.76 -15.38
CA ALA A 25 -20.73 -17.30 -15.96
C ALA A 25 -20.93 -16.11 -16.90
N GLY A 26 -21.96 -16.15 -17.76
CA GLY A 26 -22.32 -15.06 -18.65
C GLY A 26 -22.72 -13.79 -17.90
N PHE A 27 -23.48 -13.92 -16.82
CA PHE A 27 -23.85 -12.81 -15.95
C PHE A 27 -22.63 -12.14 -15.31
N LEU A 28 -21.71 -12.93 -14.75
CA LEU A 28 -20.46 -12.42 -14.18
C LEU A 28 -19.59 -11.72 -15.22
N LEU A 29 -19.46 -12.31 -16.41
CA LEU A 29 -18.68 -11.73 -17.50
C LEU A 29 -19.29 -10.41 -18.02
N ALA A 30 -20.63 -10.31 -18.04
CA ALA A 30 -21.32 -9.07 -18.36
C ALA A 30 -21.01 -7.97 -17.34
N GLY A 31 -21.05 -8.29 -16.05
CA GLY A 31 -20.66 -7.37 -14.97
C GLY A 31 -19.21 -6.92 -15.08
N PHE A 32 -18.29 -7.86 -15.33
CA PHE A 32 -16.87 -7.56 -15.58
C PHE A 32 -16.68 -6.63 -16.78
N LYS A 33 -17.32 -6.91 -17.92
CA LYS A 33 -17.27 -6.05 -19.11
C LYS A 33 -17.87 -4.66 -18.87
N LEU A 34 -18.92 -4.56 -18.05
CA LEU A 34 -19.47 -3.27 -17.67
C LEU A 34 -18.46 -2.46 -16.85
N GLY A 35 -17.81 -3.08 -15.86
CA GLY A 35 -16.73 -2.45 -15.08
C GLY A 35 -15.55 -2.00 -15.95
N GLN A 36 -15.12 -2.84 -16.88
CA GLN A 36 -14.07 -2.47 -17.86
C GLN A 36 -14.49 -1.27 -18.73
N ARG A 37 -15.74 -1.23 -19.21
CA ARG A 37 -16.27 -0.09 -19.98
C ARG A 37 -16.34 1.20 -19.17
N VAL A 38 -16.62 1.12 -17.88
CA VAL A 38 -16.61 2.29 -16.98
C VAL A 38 -15.17 2.81 -16.84
N ARG A 39 -14.20 1.95 -16.52
CA ARG A 39 -12.79 2.34 -16.42
C ARG A 39 -12.21 2.86 -17.73
N ALA A 40 -12.65 2.35 -18.89
CA ALA A 40 -12.20 2.85 -20.19
C ALA A 40 -12.66 4.29 -20.50
N LYS A 41 -13.64 4.81 -19.75
CA LYS A 41 -14.05 6.22 -19.84
C LYS A 41 -13.23 7.13 -18.90
N GLU A 42 -12.50 6.54 -17.96
CA GLU A 42 -11.57 7.29 -17.11
C GLU A 42 -10.33 7.68 -17.94
N PRO A 43 -9.72 8.85 -17.66
CA PRO A 43 -8.46 9.21 -18.30
C PRO A 43 -7.39 8.16 -18.01
N PRO A 44 -6.45 7.93 -18.93
CA PRO A 44 -5.36 7.00 -18.70
C PRO A 44 -4.54 7.44 -17.47
N PRO A 45 -3.89 6.50 -16.76
CA PRO A 45 -2.94 6.84 -15.71
C PRO A 45 -1.92 7.87 -16.22
N PRO A 46 -1.48 8.81 -15.37
CA PRO A 46 -0.50 9.83 -15.75
C PRO A 46 0.75 9.16 -16.33
N THR A 47 1.22 9.67 -17.45
CA THR A 47 2.47 9.23 -18.06
C THR A 47 3.65 9.58 -17.16
N PRO A 48 4.79 8.87 -17.22
CA PRO A 48 6.01 9.24 -16.49
C PRO A 48 6.42 10.69 -16.72
N GLU A 49 6.23 11.19 -17.94
CA GLU A 49 6.55 12.59 -18.28
C GLU A 49 5.57 13.61 -17.73
N SER A 50 4.35 13.18 -17.37
CA SER A 50 3.37 14.00 -16.65
C SER A 50 3.59 14.01 -15.14
N GLN A 51 4.59 13.26 -14.65
CA GLN A 51 4.96 13.34 -13.24
C GLN A 51 5.43 14.77 -12.93
N PRO A 52 5.18 15.26 -11.70
CA PRO A 52 5.70 16.54 -11.26
C PRO A 52 7.23 16.58 -11.42
N HIS A 53 7.70 17.49 -12.26
CA HIS A 53 9.13 17.79 -12.39
C HIS A 53 9.53 18.82 -11.35
N LEU A 54 10.82 18.88 -11.03
CA LEU A 54 11.36 19.98 -10.24
C LEU A 54 11.04 21.32 -10.95
N PRO A 55 10.60 22.36 -10.22
CA PRO A 55 10.42 23.66 -10.82
C PRO A 55 11.77 24.24 -11.27
N ASP A 56 11.75 25.23 -12.18
CA ASP A 56 12.95 25.83 -12.78
C ASP A 56 13.97 26.35 -11.75
N GLY A 57 13.50 26.74 -10.55
CA GLY A 57 14.32 27.19 -9.43
C GLY A 57 14.97 26.07 -8.61
N GLY A 58 14.83 24.80 -9.02
CA GLY A 58 15.26 23.64 -8.26
C GLY A 58 14.20 23.15 -7.26
N PRO A 59 14.51 22.14 -6.44
CA PRO A 59 13.55 21.60 -5.49
C PRO A 59 13.14 22.67 -4.47
N VAL A 60 11.83 22.84 -4.26
CA VAL A 60 11.34 23.61 -3.12
C VAL A 60 11.76 22.83 -1.88
N HIS A 61 12.70 23.38 -1.11
CA HIS A 61 13.15 22.74 0.12
C HIS A 61 11.97 22.60 1.07
N GLU A 62 11.80 21.40 1.59
CA GLU A 62 10.82 21.11 2.63
C GLU A 62 11.20 21.91 3.88
N VAL A 63 10.26 22.67 4.44
CA VAL A 63 10.39 23.15 5.81
C VAL A 63 10.26 21.93 6.71
N ARG A 64 11.38 21.53 7.31
CA ARG A 64 11.42 20.36 8.20
C ARG A 64 11.32 20.82 9.64
N GLU A 65 10.20 20.49 10.27
CA GLU A 65 10.00 20.70 11.70
C GLU A 65 10.31 19.42 12.46
N GLU A 66 11.15 19.51 13.49
CA GLU A 66 11.36 18.45 14.47
C GLU A 66 10.62 18.81 15.77
N ARG A 67 10.19 17.79 16.52
CA ARG A 67 9.51 17.95 17.80
C ARG A 67 10.51 17.75 18.94
N ASP A 68 10.40 18.57 19.98
CA ASP A 68 11.14 18.33 21.21
C ASP A 68 10.70 17.01 21.84
N GLN A 69 11.65 16.20 22.29
CA GLN A 69 11.36 14.93 22.96
C GLN A 69 10.74 15.20 24.33
N VAL A 70 9.58 14.59 24.60
CA VAL A 70 8.97 14.62 25.93
C VAL A 70 9.43 13.40 26.72
N GLU A 71 9.95 13.64 27.92
CA GLU A 71 10.40 12.59 28.81
C GLU A 71 9.21 11.74 29.30
N ILE A 72 9.32 10.42 29.14
CA ILE A 72 8.33 9.46 29.62
C ILE A 72 8.81 8.95 30.99
N PRO A 73 7.96 8.93 32.03
CA PRO A 73 8.35 8.40 33.33
C PRO A 73 8.88 6.97 33.25
N GLU A 74 9.90 6.63 34.06
CA GLU A 74 10.58 5.32 34.04
C GLU A 74 9.65 4.12 34.28
N GLY A 75 8.51 4.33 34.95
CA GLY A 75 7.46 3.31 35.17
C GLY A 75 6.54 3.05 33.98
N GLY A 76 6.70 3.79 32.88
CA GLY A 76 5.78 3.79 31.76
C GLY A 76 4.42 4.44 32.08
N LEU A 77 3.63 4.68 31.04
CA LEU A 77 2.27 5.21 31.15
C LEU A 77 1.31 4.29 30.41
N ARG A 78 0.17 3.94 31.00
CA ARG A 78 -0.91 3.27 30.28
C ARG A 78 -1.56 4.26 29.32
N PRO A 79 -2.21 3.81 28.24
CA PRO A 79 -2.78 4.70 27.23
C PRO A 79 -3.73 5.78 27.78
N HIS A 80 -4.49 5.48 28.84
CA HIS A 80 -5.40 6.44 29.49
C HIS A 80 -4.69 7.42 30.44
N GLU A 81 -3.43 7.16 30.77
CA GLU A 81 -2.55 8.02 31.59
C GLU A 81 -1.70 8.94 30.72
N MET A 82 -1.68 8.73 29.40
CA MET A 82 -1.00 9.59 28.45
C MET A 82 -1.85 10.83 28.18
N GLN A 83 -1.33 12.01 28.56
CA GLN A 83 -1.99 13.29 28.28
C GLN A 83 -2.07 13.53 26.77
N GLY A 84 -3.16 14.14 26.29
CA GLY A 84 -3.34 14.45 24.86
C GLY A 84 -3.56 13.22 23.96
N TYR A 85 -4.08 12.10 24.48
CA TYR A 85 -4.31 10.86 23.73
C TYR A 85 -3.05 10.25 23.11
N GLY A 86 -1.90 10.40 23.80
CA GLY A 86 -0.59 9.97 23.29
C GLY A 86 0.17 11.05 22.52
N ASN A 87 -0.43 12.23 22.34
CA ASN A 87 0.29 13.43 21.94
C ASN A 87 0.73 14.19 23.21
N PHE A 88 1.80 13.71 23.85
CA PHE A 88 2.51 14.50 24.86
C PHE A 88 2.84 15.84 24.18
N GLY A 89 2.43 16.96 24.79
CA GLY A 89 2.40 18.31 24.18
C GLY A 89 3.77 18.85 23.76
N SER A 90 4.42 18.16 22.83
CA SER A 90 5.71 18.48 22.26
C SER A 90 5.56 19.71 21.41
N THR A 91 6.36 20.71 21.72
CA THR A 91 6.48 21.92 20.91
C THR A 91 7.38 21.65 19.71
N THR A 92 7.20 22.45 18.66
CA THR A 92 8.20 22.51 17.58
C THR A 92 9.52 22.96 18.19
N SER A 93 10.58 22.22 17.92
CA SER A 93 11.89 22.53 18.49
C SER A 93 12.44 23.84 17.94
N ALA A 94 13.11 24.61 18.81
CA ALA A 94 13.89 25.78 18.39
C ALA A 94 15.19 25.40 17.66
N HIS A 95 15.65 24.15 17.83
CA HIS A 95 16.92 23.63 17.28
C HIS A 95 16.72 22.27 16.60
N PRO A 96 15.96 22.22 15.48
CA PRO A 96 15.56 20.95 14.86
C PRO A 96 16.75 20.10 14.37
N ASP A 97 17.82 20.72 13.87
CA ASP A 97 18.98 19.96 13.38
C ASP A 97 19.75 19.26 14.50
N GLU A 98 19.80 19.85 15.70
CA GLU A 98 20.44 19.24 16.87
C GLU A 98 19.61 18.07 17.39
N VAL A 99 18.29 18.26 17.52
CA VAL A 99 17.35 17.19 17.92
C VAL A 99 17.43 16.00 16.97
N ARG A 100 17.54 16.28 15.66
CA ARG A 100 17.74 15.22 14.65
C ARG A 100 19.08 14.53 14.85
N ALA A 101 20.17 15.30 14.97
CA ALA A 101 21.50 14.75 15.15
C ALA A 101 21.56 13.86 16.40
N GLU A 102 20.90 14.25 17.49
CA GLU A 102 20.77 13.45 18.71
C GLU A 102 19.98 12.16 18.46
N ARG A 103 18.79 12.24 17.84
CA ARG A 103 17.97 11.07 17.48
C ARG A 103 18.74 10.09 16.60
N GLU A 104 19.55 10.61 15.69
CA GLU A 104 20.36 9.83 14.77
C GLU A 104 21.68 9.35 15.42
N SER A 105 22.22 10.05 16.40
CA SER A 105 23.49 9.67 17.05
C SER A 105 23.46 8.26 17.66
N GLY A 106 22.27 7.77 18.03
CA GLY A 106 22.04 6.44 18.58
C GLY A 106 21.68 5.35 17.56
N TYR A 107 21.49 5.67 16.27
CA TYR A 107 21.17 4.62 15.28
C TYR A 107 22.43 3.79 15.03
N LYS A 108 22.40 2.52 15.47
CA LYS A 108 23.35 1.52 14.99
C LYS A 108 22.71 0.88 13.77
N ARG A 109 23.30 1.08 12.58
CA ARG A 109 22.84 0.40 11.35
C ARG A 109 22.76 -1.10 11.64
N VAL A 110 21.57 -1.68 11.53
CA VAL A 110 21.39 -3.12 11.69
C VAL A 110 22.10 -3.80 10.53
N THR A 111 23.20 -4.51 10.82
CA THR A 111 23.91 -5.34 9.85
C THR A 111 23.10 -6.61 9.61
N GLY A 112 22.02 -6.50 8.84
CA GLY A 112 21.25 -7.62 8.32
C GLY A 112 21.57 -7.90 6.86
N PRO A 113 21.11 -9.03 6.30
CA PRO A 113 21.07 -9.21 4.85
C PRO A 113 20.42 -7.96 4.22
N GLY A 114 21.01 -7.45 3.14
CA GLY A 114 20.55 -6.21 2.50
C GLY A 114 19.05 -6.25 2.20
N PRO A 115 18.39 -5.08 2.08
CA PRO A 115 16.96 -5.00 1.81
C PRO A 115 16.62 -5.92 0.63
N HIS A 116 15.56 -6.72 0.79
CA HIS A 116 15.08 -7.58 -0.30
C HIS A 116 14.89 -6.71 -1.55
N PRO A 117 15.37 -7.16 -2.73
CA PRO A 117 15.15 -6.43 -3.97
C PRO A 117 13.67 -6.13 -4.12
N GLN A 118 13.31 -4.84 -4.18
CA GLN A 118 11.93 -4.46 -4.43
C GLN A 118 11.56 -5.00 -5.83
N PRO A 119 10.41 -5.68 -5.99
CA PRO A 119 9.98 -6.15 -7.30
C PRO A 119 9.94 -5.00 -8.31
N GLY A 120 10.78 -5.08 -9.36
CA GLY A 120 10.91 -4.04 -10.39
C GLY A 120 12.10 -3.09 -10.22
N ALA A 121 12.92 -3.24 -9.19
CA ALA A 121 14.15 -2.47 -9.05
C ALA A 121 15.20 -2.85 -10.13
N PRO A 122 15.96 -1.89 -10.69
CA PRO A 122 17.10 -2.16 -11.56
C PRO A 122 18.12 -3.11 -10.90
N PRO A 123 18.83 -3.94 -11.68
CA PRO A 123 19.74 -4.98 -11.16
C PRO A 123 20.91 -4.44 -10.30
N ASP A 124 21.17 -3.14 -10.33
CA ASP A 124 22.24 -2.42 -9.64
C ASP A 124 21.76 -1.54 -8.46
N ALA A 125 20.44 -1.51 -8.18
CA ALA A 125 19.83 -0.66 -7.16
C ALA A 125 20.35 -0.89 -5.72
N GLY A 126 21.09 -1.98 -5.47
CA GLY A 126 21.73 -2.28 -4.18
C GLY A 126 23.25 -2.07 -4.11
N ARG A 127 23.92 -1.65 -5.20
CA ARG A 127 25.40 -1.66 -5.27
C ARG A 127 26.06 -0.27 -5.25
N GLY A 128 25.31 0.83 -5.43
CA GLY A 128 25.91 2.13 -5.80
C GLY A 128 25.75 3.34 -4.88
N ALA A 129 24.97 3.30 -3.80
CA ALA A 129 24.58 4.55 -3.09
C ALA A 129 25.58 5.07 -2.03
N HIS A 130 26.86 4.70 -2.10
CA HIS A 130 27.89 5.19 -1.18
C HIS A 130 29.20 5.48 -1.94
N ALA A 131 29.32 6.70 -2.46
CA ALA A 131 30.58 7.37 -2.76
C ALA A 131 30.47 8.81 -2.28
#